data_AF-A0AAW6SSS8-F1
#
_entry.id   AF-A0AAW6SSS8-F1
#
_cell.length_a   1.000
_cell.length_b   1.000
_cell.length_c   1.000
_cell.angle_alpha   90.00
_cell.angle_beta   90.00
_cell.angle_gamma   90.00
#
_symmetry.space_group_name_H-M   'P 1'
#
loop_
_entity.id
_entity.type
_entity.pdbx_description
1 polymer ?
#
loop_
_entity_poly.entity_id
_entity_poly.type
_entity_poly.pdbx_seq_one_letter_code
_entity_poly.pdbx_strand_id
1 'polypeptide(L)'
;MKKYHVTEHAIDRAVERLGQKREYAANHLITLMQTAYLVGENGTKKPGDTRPQRIYDHYNSKTRLIVGDGDVIITVYKFPESVLESKSIVPEAFAEDIRQLVQRKFKAKERDFKRKQRALEIELAELNLELAQLTLNKLKAKSPKARNSIADKIDEVTTKVERIKFEINQAESAFEAMMKEVDAICKDSN
;
A
#
# COMPACT_ATOMS: atom_id res chain seq x y z
N MET A 1 -11.24 -23.08 20.13
CA MET A 1 -12.10 -21.88 20.31
C MET A 1 -12.06 -21.49 21.78
N LYS A 2 -11.87 -20.20 22.08
CA LYS A 2 -11.93 -19.71 23.47
C LYS A 2 -13.39 -19.78 23.95
N LYS A 3 -13.60 -20.26 25.18
CA LYS A 3 -14.93 -20.34 25.79
C LYS A 3 -15.25 -18.99 26.43
N TYR A 4 -16.16 -18.24 25.81
CA TYR A 4 -16.69 -17.00 26.38
C TYR A 4 -18.04 -17.29 27.04
N HIS A 5 -18.28 -16.67 28.19
CA HIS A 5 -19.58 -16.74 28.86
C HIS A 5 -20.35 -15.46 28.57
N VAL A 6 -21.65 -15.56 28.36
CA VAL A 6 -22.51 -14.41 28.05
C VAL A 6 -23.44 -14.16 29.23
N THR A 7 -23.44 -12.94 29.75
CA THR A 7 -24.37 -12.55 30.82
C THR A 7 -25.78 -12.37 30.28
N GLU A 8 -26.79 -12.54 31.15
CA GLU A 8 -28.19 -12.25 30.79
C GLU A 8 -28.37 -10.79 30.35
N HIS A 9 -27.66 -9.86 30.99
CA HIS A 9 -27.64 -8.46 30.57
C HIS A 9 -27.15 -8.28 29.14
N ALA A 10 -26.08 -8.97 28.71
CA ALA A 10 -25.60 -8.90 27.33
C ALA A 10 -26.62 -9.47 26.33
N ILE A 11 -27.35 -10.53 26.72
CA ILE A 11 -28.43 -11.11 25.90
C ILE A 11 -29.54 -10.09 25.69
N ASP A 12 -30.03 -9.46 26.76
CA ASP A 12 -31.09 -8.44 26.68
C ASP A 12 -30.66 -7.27 25.79
N ARG A 13 -29.42 -6.80 25.94
CA ARG A 13 -28.88 -5.71 25.12
C ARG A 13 -28.66 -6.10 23.66
N ALA A 14 -28.38 -7.36 23.36
CA ALA A 14 -28.32 -7.83 21.98
C ALA A 14 -29.70 -7.83 21.31
N VAL A 15 -30.76 -8.18 22.05
CA VAL A 15 -32.13 -8.09 21.56
C VAL A 15 -32.51 -6.64 21.30
N GLU A 16 -32.31 -5.77 22.30
CA GLU A 16 -32.71 -4.36 22.23
C GLU A 16 -31.91 -3.55 21.21
N ARG A 17 -30.58 -3.72 21.15
CA ARG A 17 -29.69 -2.82 20.39
C ARG A 17 -29.26 -3.39 19.04
N LEU A 18 -29.22 -4.72 18.90
CA LEU A 18 -28.79 -5.41 17.69
C LEU A 18 -29.95 -6.11 16.95
N GLY A 19 -31.16 -6.10 17.52
CA GLY A 19 -32.35 -6.71 16.92
C GLY A 19 -32.28 -8.24 16.81
N GLN A 20 -31.46 -8.89 17.63
CA GLN A 20 -31.32 -10.35 17.61
C GLN A 20 -32.48 -11.04 18.34
N LYS A 21 -32.85 -12.24 17.92
CA LYS A 21 -33.79 -13.07 18.69
C LYS A 21 -33.09 -13.59 19.95
N ARG A 22 -33.77 -13.54 21.11
CA ARG A 22 -33.23 -13.91 22.42
C ARG A 22 -32.58 -15.30 22.41
N GLU A 23 -33.21 -16.27 21.75
CA GLU A 23 -32.75 -17.66 21.64
C GLU A 23 -31.36 -17.80 20.98
N TYR A 24 -31.05 -16.92 20.01
CA TYR A 24 -29.80 -16.97 19.24
C TYR A 24 -28.76 -15.96 19.72
N ALA A 25 -29.15 -15.02 20.59
CA ALA A 25 -28.30 -13.91 21.00
C ALA A 25 -26.98 -14.39 21.65
N ALA A 26 -27.02 -15.37 22.55
CA ALA A 26 -25.82 -15.87 23.22
C ALA A 26 -24.79 -16.45 22.22
N ASN A 27 -25.23 -17.33 21.32
CA ASN A 27 -24.37 -17.94 20.31
C ASN A 27 -23.85 -16.91 19.30
N HIS A 28 -24.69 -15.93 18.94
CA HIS A 28 -24.30 -14.84 18.05
C HIS A 28 -23.16 -14.01 18.66
N LEU A 29 -23.28 -13.60 19.93
CA LEU A 29 -22.24 -12.83 20.61
C LEU A 29 -20.92 -13.59 20.75
N ILE A 30 -20.96 -14.90 21.04
CA ILE A 30 -19.76 -15.74 21.09
C ILE A 30 -19.09 -15.81 19.72
N THR A 31 -19.88 -15.94 18.65
CA THR A 31 -19.37 -15.97 17.27
C THR A 31 -18.66 -14.66 16.92
N LEU A 32 -19.31 -13.51 17.19
CA LEU A 32 -18.71 -12.19 16.98
C LEU A 32 -17.40 -12.04 17.75
N MET A 33 -17.36 -12.55 18.97
CA MET A 33 -16.19 -12.45 19.85
C MET A 33 -14.97 -13.25 19.34
N GLN A 34 -15.17 -14.32 18.55
CA GLN A 34 -14.04 -15.07 17.98
C GLN A 34 -13.26 -14.27 16.93
N THR A 35 -13.92 -13.35 16.23
CA THR A 35 -13.36 -12.53 15.15
C THR A 35 -13.23 -11.05 15.52
N ALA A 36 -13.49 -10.69 16.78
CA ALA A 36 -13.39 -9.32 17.27
C ALA A 36 -11.94 -8.94 17.61
N TYR A 37 -11.60 -7.66 17.41
CA TYR A 37 -10.28 -7.10 17.70
C TYR A 37 -10.31 -6.37 19.05
N LEU A 38 -9.25 -6.53 19.84
CA LEU A 38 -9.09 -5.76 21.09
C LEU A 38 -8.75 -4.30 20.74
N VAL A 39 -9.57 -3.36 21.20
CA VAL A 39 -9.42 -1.92 20.90
C VAL A 39 -8.95 -1.13 22.13
N GLY A 40 -9.18 -1.64 23.32
CA GLY A 40 -8.65 -1.03 24.52
C GLY A 40 -8.95 -1.82 25.77
N GLU A 41 -8.27 -1.45 26.84
CA GLU A 41 -8.52 -1.95 28.17
C GLU A 41 -8.85 -0.76 29.07
N ASN A 42 -10.06 -0.73 29.61
CA ASN A 42 -10.43 0.23 30.63
C ASN A 42 -9.92 -0.27 31.98
N GLY A 43 -8.80 0.31 32.43
CA GLY A 43 -8.51 0.43 33.85
C GLY A 43 -9.56 1.37 34.47
N THR A 44 -10.20 0.94 35.55
CA THR A 44 -11.44 1.53 36.07
C THR A 44 -11.31 3.01 36.44
N LYS A 45 -12.21 3.86 35.92
CA LYS A 45 -12.41 5.28 36.34
C LYS A 45 -13.56 5.46 37.34
N LYS A 46 -14.20 4.39 37.83
CA LYS A 46 -15.26 4.48 38.83
C LYS A 46 -14.78 3.96 40.19
N PRO A 47 -14.96 4.72 41.28
CA PRO A 47 -14.64 4.23 42.62
C PRO A 47 -15.64 3.13 42.97
N GLY A 48 -15.16 1.89 43.12
CA GLY A 48 -15.95 0.74 43.57
C GLY A 48 -16.02 -0.46 42.61
N ASP A 49 -15.50 -0.36 41.38
CA ASP A 49 -15.44 -1.48 40.45
C ASP A 49 -13.96 -1.81 40.18
N THR A 50 -13.50 -2.96 40.67
CA THR A 50 -12.06 -3.30 40.79
C THR A 50 -11.60 -4.28 39.71
N ARG A 51 -12.29 -4.36 38.58
CA ARG A 51 -12.00 -5.37 37.54
C ARG A 51 -11.71 -4.74 36.18
N PRO A 52 -10.58 -5.09 35.52
CA PRO A 52 -10.25 -4.55 34.21
C PRO A 52 -11.29 -5.00 33.18
N GLN A 53 -11.79 -4.04 32.40
CA GLN A 53 -12.73 -4.31 31.32
C GLN A 53 -12.02 -4.17 29.99
N ARG A 54 -12.09 -5.21 29.16
CA ARG A 54 -11.52 -5.23 27.81
C ARG A 54 -12.61 -4.90 26.80
N ILE A 55 -12.30 -3.99 25.89
CA ILE A 55 -13.20 -3.54 24.82
C ILE A 55 -12.77 -4.22 23.53
N TYR A 56 -13.71 -4.95 22.94
CA TYR A 56 -13.52 -5.63 21.68
C TYR A 56 -14.48 -5.09 20.63
N ASP A 57 -13.98 -4.89 19.42
CA ASP A 57 -14.76 -4.39 18.31
C ASP A 57 -14.81 -5.41 17.18
N HIS A 58 -16.03 -5.65 16.70
CA HIS A 58 -16.29 -6.47 15.53
C HIS A 58 -16.77 -5.58 14.39
N TYR A 59 -15.84 -5.20 13.50
CA TYR A 59 -16.05 -4.22 12.43
C TYR A 59 -17.13 -4.65 11.43
N ASN A 60 -17.18 -5.93 11.04
CA ASN A 60 -18.12 -6.41 10.02
C ASN A 60 -19.58 -6.34 10.48
N SER A 61 -19.84 -6.68 11.75
CA SER A 61 -21.19 -6.60 12.32
C SER A 61 -21.48 -5.25 12.98
N LYS A 62 -20.48 -4.36 13.03
CA LYS A 62 -20.59 -3.03 13.63
C LYS A 62 -21.04 -3.12 15.10
N THR A 63 -20.40 -4.05 15.85
CA THR A 63 -20.74 -4.34 17.25
C THR A 63 -19.52 -4.14 18.14
N ARG A 64 -19.70 -3.44 19.26
CA ARG A 64 -18.71 -3.34 20.35
C ARG A 64 -19.12 -4.22 21.52
N LEU A 65 -18.19 -5.03 22.00
CA LEU A 65 -18.33 -6.00 23.07
C LEU A 65 -17.49 -5.55 24.27
N ILE A 66 -18.09 -5.50 25.46
CA ILE A 66 -17.35 -5.27 26.70
C ILE A 66 -17.20 -6.60 27.42
N VAL A 67 -15.96 -6.99 27.65
CA VAL A 67 -15.58 -8.27 28.25
C VAL A 67 -14.89 -8.01 29.59
N GLY A 68 -15.40 -8.64 30.65
CA GLY A 68 -14.80 -8.58 31.97
C GLY A 68 -13.75 -9.66 32.20
N ASP A 69 -13.35 -9.79 33.47
CA ASP A 69 -12.51 -10.90 33.92
C ASP A 69 -13.19 -12.25 33.72
N GLY A 70 -12.39 -13.28 33.42
CA GLY A 70 -12.89 -14.63 33.15
C GLY A 70 -13.58 -14.82 31.80
N ASP A 71 -13.27 -13.95 30.82
CA ASP A 71 -13.79 -14.01 29.45
C ASP A 71 -15.33 -13.99 29.41
N VAL A 72 -15.91 -13.12 30.23
CA VAL A 72 -17.36 -12.92 30.36
C VAL A 72 -17.80 -11.67 29.57
N ILE A 73 -18.70 -11.83 28.61
CA ILE A 73 -19.33 -10.73 27.86
C ILE A 73 -20.38 -10.07 28.76
N ILE A 74 -20.10 -8.84 29.18
CA ILE A 74 -20.92 -8.07 30.12
C ILE A 74 -22.02 -7.33 29.37
N THR A 75 -21.68 -6.62 28.29
CA THR A 75 -22.65 -5.79 27.55
C THR A 75 -22.21 -5.57 26.10
N VAL A 76 -23.16 -5.12 25.28
CA VAL A 76 -22.97 -4.89 23.85
C VAL A 76 -23.52 -3.55 23.42
N TYR A 77 -22.81 -2.90 22.50
CA TYR A 77 -23.22 -1.65 21.89
C TYR A 77 -23.19 -1.78 20.37
N LYS A 78 -24.13 -1.12 19.70
CA LYS A 78 -23.98 -0.81 18.28
C LYS A 78 -22.81 0.16 18.14
N PHE A 79 -22.02 0.01 17.09
CA PHE A 79 -20.93 0.92 16.80
C PHE A 79 -21.45 2.37 16.73
N PRO A 80 -20.70 3.35 17.27
CA PRO A 80 -21.02 4.75 17.06
C PRO A 80 -20.95 5.07 15.56
N GLU A 81 -21.96 5.73 15.02
CA GLU A 81 -22.04 6.11 13.59
C GLU A 81 -20.82 6.92 13.15
N SER A 82 -20.22 7.71 14.04
CA SER A 82 -19.00 8.48 13.79
C SER A 82 -17.76 7.65 13.45
N VAL A 83 -17.75 6.36 13.79
CA VAL A 83 -16.65 5.41 13.46
C VAL A 83 -16.99 4.58 12.22
N LEU A 84 -18.27 4.55 11.81
CA LEU A 84 -18.74 3.82 10.64
C LEU A 84 -18.54 4.60 9.33
N GLU A 85 -18.43 5.92 9.40
CA GLU A 85 -18.11 6.78 8.26
C GLU A 85 -16.60 6.79 7.97
N SER A 86 -15.76 6.63 8.99
CA SER A 86 -14.31 6.45 8.82
C SER A 86 -14.00 5.00 8.41
N LYS A 87 -14.02 4.71 7.11
CA LYS A 87 -13.53 3.43 6.54
C LYS A 87 -12.06 3.12 6.85
N SER A 88 -11.31 4.09 7.39
CA SER A 88 -9.91 3.93 7.78
C SER A 88 -9.78 3.75 9.29
N ILE A 89 -9.13 2.65 9.68
CA ILE A 89 -8.65 2.37 11.05
C ILE A 89 -7.57 3.41 11.48
N VAL A 90 -7.12 4.22 10.53
CA VAL A 90 -6.07 5.21 10.66
C VAL A 90 -6.68 6.61 10.80
N PRO A 91 -6.27 7.42 11.81
CA PRO A 91 -6.68 8.82 11.89
C PRO A 91 -6.35 9.57 10.60
N GLU A 92 -7.29 10.35 10.05
CA GLU A 92 -7.13 11.06 8.77
C GLU A 92 -5.83 11.87 8.68
N ALA A 93 -5.43 12.52 9.78
CA ALA A 93 -4.17 13.25 9.87
C ALA A 93 -2.92 12.38 9.56
N PHE A 94 -2.91 11.13 10.02
CA PHE A 94 -1.81 10.19 9.76
C PHE A 94 -1.85 9.66 8.32
N ALA A 95 -3.04 9.47 7.76
CA ALA A 95 -3.19 9.10 6.36
C ALA A 95 -2.69 10.22 5.43
N GLU A 96 -2.98 11.48 5.76
CA GLU A 96 -2.51 12.63 4.99
C GLU A 96 -0.98 12.81 5.07
N ASP A 97 -0.39 12.64 6.25
CA ASP A 97 1.07 12.67 6.43
C ASP A 97 1.78 11.59 5.61
N ILE A 98 1.22 10.36 5.59
CA ILE A 98 1.74 9.28 4.75
C ILE A 98 1.61 9.62 3.26
N ARG A 99 0.47 10.15 2.81
CA ARG A 99 0.28 10.58 1.41
C ARG A 99 1.31 11.62 1.02
N GLN A 100 1.52 12.64 1.85
CA GLN A 100 2.52 13.68 1.58
C GLN A 100 3.94 13.10 1.55
N LEU A 101 4.28 12.18 2.44
CA LEU A 101 5.58 11.53 2.46
C LEU A 101 5.83 10.73 1.18
N VAL A 102 4.85 9.91 0.77
CA VAL A 102 4.90 9.10 -0.45
C VAL A 102 5.06 10.00 -1.67
N GLN A 103 4.26 11.06 -1.79
CA GLN A 103 4.37 12.03 -2.89
C GLN A 103 5.74 12.73 -2.92
N ARG A 104 6.30 13.13 -1.77
CA ARG A 104 7.63 13.75 -1.71
C ARG A 104 8.73 12.80 -2.15
N LYS A 105 8.68 11.54 -1.70
CA LYS A 105 9.63 10.49 -2.11
C LYS A 105 9.50 10.19 -3.60
N PHE A 106 8.28 10.14 -4.12
CA PHE A 106 8.01 9.95 -5.53
C PHE A 106 8.60 11.09 -6.39
N LYS A 107 8.34 12.35 -6.03
CA LYS A 107 8.94 13.52 -6.72
C LYS A 107 10.47 13.52 -6.70
N ALA A 108 11.09 12.99 -5.64
CA ALA A 108 12.54 12.81 -5.62
C ALA A 108 12.99 11.77 -6.66
N LYS A 109 12.31 10.62 -6.72
CA LYS A 109 12.59 9.55 -7.70
C LYS A 109 12.33 9.99 -9.14
N GLU A 110 11.28 10.76 -9.39
CA GLU A 110 10.99 11.35 -10.71
C GLU A 110 12.15 12.23 -11.20
N ARG A 111 12.69 13.08 -10.32
CA ARG A 111 13.85 13.94 -10.67
C ARG A 111 15.10 13.11 -10.97
N ASP A 112 15.35 12.06 -10.19
CA ASP A 112 16.47 11.15 -10.42
C ASP A 112 16.32 10.40 -11.75
N PHE A 113 15.09 9.94 -12.05
CA PHE A 113 14.76 9.29 -13.32
C PHE A 113 15.01 10.22 -14.50
N LYS A 114 14.44 11.43 -14.50
CA LYS A 114 14.64 12.43 -15.57
C LYS A 114 16.12 12.78 -15.77
N ARG A 115 16.91 12.83 -14.70
CA ARG A 115 18.36 13.07 -14.78
C ARG A 115 19.07 11.91 -15.48
N LYS A 116 18.76 10.67 -15.11
CA LYS A 116 19.34 9.47 -15.72
C LYS A 116 18.93 9.31 -17.18
N GLN A 117 17.65 9.51 -17.47
CA GLN A 117 17.11 9.50 -18.84
C GLN A 117 17.86 10.50 -19.72
N ARG A 118 17.99 11.76 -19.27
CA ARG A 118 18.75 12.77 -20.01
C ARG A 118 20.22 12.37 -20.23
N ALA A 119 20.87 11.74 -19.24
CA ALA A 119 22.25 11.27 -19.41
C ALA A 119 22.37 10.17 -20.48
N LEU A 120 21.45 9.19 -20.47
CA LEU A 120 21.40 8.12 -21.48
C LEU A 120 21.04 8.67 -22.88
N GLU A 121 20.14 9.65 -22.96
CA GLU A 121 19.80 10.32 -24.22
C GLU A 121 20.99 11.09 -24.82
N ILE A 122 21.78 11.75 -23.97
CA ILE A 122 23.03 12.41 -24.40
C ILE A 122 24.02 11.35 -24.92
N GLU A 123 24.24 10.28 -24.17
CA GLU A 123 25.15 9.19 -24.59
C GLU A 123 24.70 8.55 -25.91
N LEU A 124 23.39 8.34 -26.09
CA LEU A 124 22.80 7.86 -27.34
C LEU A 124 23.05 8.84 -28.49
N ALA A 125 22.92 10.14 -28.26
CA ALA A 125 23.20 11.16 -29.27
C ALA A 125 24.68 11.20 -29.66
N GLU A 126 25.59 11.08 -28.69
CA GLU A 126 27.04 11.00 -28.92
C GLU A 126 27.42 9.76 -29.75
N LEU A 127 26.88 8.58 -29.41
CA LEU A 127 27.11 7.36 -30.19
C LEU A 127 26.54 7.46 -31.62
N ASN A 128 25.38 8.09 -31.80
CA ASN A 128 24.82 8.31 -33.14
C ASN A 128 25.69 9.25 -33.98
N LEU A 129 26.30 10.27 -33.35
CA LEU A 129 27.26 11.15 -34.00
C LEU A 129 28.51 10.36 -34.43
N GLU A 130 29.03 9.51 -33.54
CA GLU A 130 30.16 8.62 -33.85
C GLU A 130 29.83 7.68 -35.03
N LEU A 131 28.65 7.07 -35.02
CA LEU A 131 28.17 6.18 -36.08
C LEU A 131 28.05 6.93 -37.42
N ALA A 132 27.50 8.16 -37.41
CA ALA A 132 27.42 8.99 -38.61
C ALA A 132 28.82 9.33 -39.16
N GLN A 133 29.76 9.65 -38.28
CA GLN A 133 31.14 9.94 -38.67
C GLN A 133 31.86 8.71 -39.24
N LEU A 134 31.68 7.53 -38.63
CA LEU A 134 32.22 6.26 -39.13
C LEU A 134 31.63 5.91 -40.50
N THR A 135 30.32 6.13 -40.69
CA THR A 135 29.64 5.91 -41.96
C THR A 135 30.21 6.82 -43.06
N LEU A 136 30.40 8.10 -42.75
CA LEU A 136 31.06 9.03 -43.66
C LEU A 136 32.49 8.59 -44.01
N ASN A 137 33.25 8.14 -43.00
CA ASN A 137 34.61 7.66 -43.21
C ASN A 137 34.65 6.39 -44.08
N LYS A 138 33.70 5.45 -43.91
CA LYS A 138 33.56 4.25 -44.75
C LYS A 138 33.28 4.59 -46.21
N LEU A 139 32.50 5.63 -46.46
CA LEU A 139 32.20 6.13 -47.81
C LEU A 139 33.41 6.83 -48.44
N LYS A 140 34.18 7.58 -47.66
CA LYS A 140 35.42 8.24 -48.12
C LYS A 140 36.58 7.26 -48.36
N ALA A 141 36.61 6.14 -47.63
CA ALA A 141 37.68 5.15 -47.73
C ALA A 141 37.67 4.42 -49.07
N LYS A 142 38.79 4.48 -49.80
CA LYS A 142 38.97 3.81 -51.10
C LYS A 142 39.43 2.36 -50.98
N SER A 143 40.22 2.03 -49.94
CA SER A 143 40.77 0.69 -49.74
C SER A 143 39.73 -0.27 -49.16
N PRO A 144 39.51 -1.46 -49.74
CA PRO A 144 38.60 -2.47 -49.19
C PRO A 144 38.92 -2.86 -47.75
N LYS A 145 40.21 -3.00 -47.41
CA LYS A 145 40.66 -3.34 -46.06
C LYS A 145 40.24 -2.27 -45.04
N ALA A 146 40.38 -0.99 -45.41
CA ALA A 146 39.96 0.13 -44.56
C ALA A 146 38.43 0.18 -44.41
N ARG A 147 37.67 -0.09 -45.48
CA ARG A 147 36.20 -0.14 -45.44
C ARG A 147 35.70 -1.24 -44.52
N ASN A 148 36.32 -2.41 -44.53
CA ASN A 148 35.96 -3.53 -43.66
C ASN A 148 36.25 -3.19 -42.20
N SER A 149 37.45 -2.69 -41.89
CA SER A 149 37.79 -2.30 -40.51
C SER A 149 36.87 -1.19 -39.95
N ILE A 150 36.40 -0.26 -40.79
CA ILE A 150 35.42 0.75 -40.38
C ILE A 150 34.02 0.12 -40.23
N ALA A 151 33.66 -0.88 -41.04
CA ALA A 151 32.40 -1.61 -40.90
C ALA A 151 32.34 -2.35 -39.56
N ASP A 152 33.42 -3.04 -39.17
CA ASP A 152 33.50 -3.73 -37.88
C ASP A 152 33.26 -2.75 -36.71
N LYS A 153 33.84 -1.55 -36.79
CA LYS A 153 33.61 -0.48 -35.80
C LYS A 153 32.18 0.06 -35.80
N ILE A 154 31.53 0.14 -36.96
CA ILE A 154 30.12 0.51 -37.05
C ILE A 154 29.29 -0.53 -36.32
N ASP A 155 29.57 -1.81 -36.50
CA ASP A 155 28.85 -2.91 -35.83
C ASP A 155 29.08 -2.90 -34.30
N GLU A 156 30.28 -2.54 -33.85
CA GLU A 156 30.54 -2.33 -32.41
C GLU A 156 29.77 -1.14 -31.83
N VAL A 157 29.65 -0.03 -32.57
CA VAL A 157 28.91 1.15 -32.10
C VAL A 157 27.40 0.92 -32.16
N THR A 158 26.88 0.23 -33.18
CA THR A 158 25.45 -0.11 -33.27
C THR A 158 24.99 -0.97 -32.10
N THR A 159 25.78 -1.98 -31.71
CA THR A 159 25.44 -2.81 -30.53
C THR A 159 25.40 -1.99 -29.23
N LYS A 160 26.28 -1.00 -29.07
CA LYS A 160 26.21 -0.06 -27.93
C LYS A 160 24.96 0.81 -27.97
N VAL A 161 24.58 1.32 -29.14
CA VAL A 161 23.34 2.11 -29.32
C VAL A 161 22.11 1.27 -28.96
N GLU A 162 22.04 0.02 -29.41
CA GLU A 162 20.95 -0.90 -29.09
C GLU A 162 20.87 -1.18 -27.58
N ARG A 163 22.01 -1.37 -26.92
CA ARG A 163 22.07 -1.54 -25.47
C ARG A 163 21.50 -0.32 -24.73
N ILE A 164 21.92 0.89 -25.09
CA ILE A 164 21.41 2.11 -24.43
C ILE A 164 19.92 2.29 -24.68
N LYS A 165 19.43 2.02 -25.89
CA LYS A 165 17.99 2.06 -26.20
C LYS A 165 17.21 1.08 -25.31
N PHE A 166 17.75 -0.12 -25.10
CA PHE A 166 17.15 -1.10 -24.21
C PHE A 166 17.11 -0.60 -22.76
N GLU A 167 18.20 0.00 -22.27
CA GLU A 167 18.28 0.56 -20.92
C GLU A 167 17.27 1.72 -20.71
N ILE A 168 17.11 2.60 -21.71
CA ILE A 168 16.10 3.67 -21.67
C ILE A 168 14.69 3.08 -21.55
N ASN A 169 14.33 2.14 -22.44
CA ASN A 169 13.01 1.50 -22.44
C ASN A 169 12.72 0.77 -21.12
N GLN A 170 13.73 0.08 -20.57
CA GLN A 170 13.59 -0.61 -19.28
C GLN A 170 13.37 0.38 -18.12
N ALA A 171 14.12 1.49 -18.12
CA ALA A 171 13.97 2.54 -17.11
C ALA A 171 12.60 3.22 -17.19
N GLU A 172 12.10 3.50 -18.40
CA GLU A 172 10.77 4.07 -18.63
C GLU A 172 9.67 3.12 -18.13
N SER A 173 9.72 1.85 -18.50
CA SER A 173 8.74 0.85 -18.06
C SER A 173 8.72 0.70 -16.53
N ALA A 174 9.90 0.67 -15.88
CA ALA A 174 10.00 0.61 -14.43
C ALA A 174 9.43 1.87 -13.76
N PHE A 175 9.64 3.05 -14.35
CA PHE A 175 9.10 4.30 -13.83
C PHE A 175 7.57 4.37 -13.97
N GLU A 176 7.02 3.91 -15.10
CA GLU A 176 5.57 3.82 -15.31
C GLU A 176 4.89 2.83 -14.35
N ALA A 177 5.53 1.70 -14.06
CA ALA A 177 5.03 0.76 -13.06
C ALA A 177 4.97 1.42 -11.68
N MET A 178 6.03 2.12 -11.28
CA MET A 178 6.08 2.85 -10.01
C MET A 178 5.02 3.96 -9.92
N MET A 179 4.77 4.68 -11.02
CA MET A 179 3.69 5.68 -11.10
C MET A 179 2.32 5.06 -10.80
N LYS A 180 2.00 3.92 -11.43
CA LYS A 180 0.72 3.23 -11.24
C LYS A 180 0.52 2.77 -9.80
N GLU A 181 1.57 2.28 -9.15
CA GLU A 181 1.52 1.87 -7.74
C GLU A 181 1.26 3.06 -6.80
N VAL A 182 1.94 4.19 -7.03
CA VAL A 182 1.74 5.40 -6.22
C VAL A 182 0.34 5.97 -6.41
N ASP A 183 -0.17 5.98 -7.64
CA ASP A 183 -1.55 6.41 -7.92
C ASP A 183 -2.59 5.50 -7.26
N ALA A 184 -2.37 4.18 -7.23
CA ALA A 184 -3.26 3.24 -6.54
C ALA A 184 -3.30 3.52 -5.03
N ILE A 185 -2.14 3.69 -4.39
CA ILE A 185 -2.04 4.02 -2.97
C ILE A 185 -2.77 5.34 -2.65
N CYS A 186 -2.67 6.33 -3.54
CA CYS A 186 -3.35 7.61 -3.37
C CYS A 186 -4.87 7.54 -3.60
N LYS A 187 -5.36 6.60 -4.42
CA LYS A 187 -6.79 6.46 -4.76
C LYS A 187 -7.56 5.54 -3.80
N ASP A 188 -6.97 4.43 -3.35
CA ASP A 188 -7.64 3.44 -2.48
C ASP A 188 -7.88 3.93 -1.04
N SER A 189 -7.42 5.14 -0.72
CA SER A 189 -7.53 5.75 0.61
C SER A 189 -8.71 6.74 0.75
N ASN A 190 -9.54 6.93 -0.29
CA ASN A 190 -10.75 7.75 -0.28
C ASN A 190 -12.02 6.88 -0.28
#